data_AF-A0A528CTU4-F1
#
_entry.id   AF-A0A528CTU4-F1
#
_cell.length_a   1.000
_cell.length_b   1.000
_cell.length_c   1.000
_cell.angle_alpha   90.00
_cell.angle_beta   90.00
_cell.angle_gamma   90.00
#
_symmetry.space_group_name_H-M   'P 1'
#
loop_
_entity.id
_entity.type
_entity.pdbx_description
1 polymer ?
#
loop_
_entity_poly.entity_id
_entity_poly.type
_entity_poly.pdbx_seq_one_letter_code
_entity_poly.pdbx_strand_id
1 'polypeptide(L)'
;EANMELKRLDPAIGKAIVEASQEVIDGKLDDHFPLVVWQTGSGTQSNMNANEVISNRAIELLGGVMGSKKPVHPNDHVNMSQSSNDTYPTAMHIACAER
;
A
#
# COMPACT_ATOMS: atom_id res chain seq x y z
N GLU A 1 -7.24 -3.93 6.74
CA GLU A 1 -8.18 -4.34 7.81
C GLU A 1 -8.55 -5.82 7.77
N ALA A 2 -9.01 -6.35 6.63
CA ALA A 2 -9.37 -7.78 6.49
C ALA A 2 -8.30 -8.77 6.99
N ASN A 3 -7.01 -8.55 6.68
CA ASN A 3 -5.92 -9.39 7.20
C ASN A 3 -5.77 -9.36 8.73
N MET A 4 -6.12 -8.24 9.39
CA MET A 4 -6.14 -8.16 10.86
C MET A 4 -7.34 -8.93 11.43
N GLU A 5 -8.53 -8.81 10.81
CA GLU A 5 -9.74 -9.54 11.21
C GLU A 5 -9.54 -11.06 11.13
N LEU A 6 -8.88 -11.53 10.07
CA LEU A 6 -8.49 -12.93 9.89
C LEU A 6 -7.26 -13.35 10.72
N LYS A 7 -6.75 -12.46 11.60
CA LYS A 7 -5.60 -12.69 12.48
C LYS A 7 -4.32 -13.12 11.74
N ARG A 8 -4.16 -12.69 10.49
CA ARG A 8 -2.97 -12.95 9.67
C ARG A 8 -1.92 -11.85 9.77
N LEU A 9 -2.32 -10.66 10.19
CA LEU A 9 -1.47 -9.50 10.35
C LEU A 9 -1.53 -8.99 11.79
N ASP A 10 -0.36 -8.68 12.35
CA ASP A 10 -0.26 -8.06 13.68
C ASP A 10 -1.05 -6.74 13.73
N PRO A 11 -1.93 -6.52 14.72
CA PRO A 11 -2.74 -5.32 14.80
C PRO A 11 -1.96 -4.00 14.89
N ALA A 12 -0.76 -3.98 15.49
CA ALA A 12 0.07 -2.78 15.56
C ALA A 12 0.62 -2.41 14.17
N ILE A 13 1.10 -3.42 13.41
CA ILE A 13 1.52 -3.21 12.01
C ILE A 13 0.32 -2.79 11.16
N GLY A 14 -0.80 -3.50 11.28
CA GLY A 14 -1.98 -3.25 10.47
C GLY A 14 -2.60 -1.87 10.72
N LYS A 15 -2.61 -1.37 11.95
CA LYS A 15 -3.07 0.00 12.26
C LYS A 15 -2.19 1.07 11.62
N ALA A 16 -0.87 0.91 11.67
CA ALA A 16 0.06 1.85 11.02
C ALA A 16 -0.10 1.84 9.49
N ILE A 17 -0.35 0.67 8.89
CA ILE A 17 -0.66 0.56 7.45
C ILE A 17 -1.98 1.27 7.13
N VAL A 18 -3.03 1.09 7.94
CA VAL A 18 -4.33 1.76 7.73
C VAL A 18 -4.18 3.28 7.78
N GLU A 19 -3.46 3.81 8.77
CA GLU A 19 -3.20 5.25 8.89
C GLU A 19 -2.40 5.79 7.69
N ALA A 20 -1.33 5.10 7.29
CA ALA A 20 -0.54 5.45 6.11
C ALA A 20 -1.37 5.40 4.81
N SER A 21 -2.22 4.37 4.64
CA SER A 21 -3.12 4.26 3.49
C SER A 21 -4.16 5.39 3.47
N GLN A 22 -4.65 5.83 4.63
CA GLN A 22 -5.57 6.97 4.71
C GLN A 22 -4.91 8.26 4.23
N GLU A 23 -3.63 8.48 4.55
CA GLU A 23 -2.90 9.65 4.02
C GLU A 23 -2.74 9.63 2.49
N VAL A 24 -2.61 8.43 1.89
CA VAL A 24 -2.66 8.27 0.43
C VAL A 24 -4.04 8.60 -0.12
N ILE A 25 -5.11 8.08 0.50
CA ILE A 25 -6.50 8.36 0.10
C ILE A 25 -6.81 9.86 0.20
N ASP A 26 -6.28 10.54 1.22
CA ASP A 26 -6.45 11.99 1.44
C ASP A 26 -5.62 12.86 0.47
N GLY A 27 -4.82 12.27 -0.43
CA GLY A 27 -3.96 12.98 -1.39
C GLY A 27 -2.72 13.65 -0.78
N LYS A 28 -2.34 13.29 0.45
CA LYS A 28 -1.19 13.93 1.15
C LYS A 28 0.16 13.47 0.64
N LEU A 29 0.18 12.38 -0.13
CA LEU A 29 1.40 11.68 -0.57
C LEU A 29 1.50 11.58 -2.09
N ASP A 30 0.73 12.37 -2.86
CA ASP A 30 0.65 12.29 -4.32
C ASP A 30 2.02 12.44 -5.01
N ASP A 31 2.89 13.31 -4.48
CA ASP A 31 4.25 13.53 -5.00
C ASP A 31 5.15 12.27 -4.92
N HIS A 32 4.73 11.23 -4.20
CA HIS A 32 5.45 9.97 -4.07
C HIS A 32 5.03 8.89 -5.08
N PHE A 33 4.19 9.24 -6.07
CA PHE A 33 3.75 8.35 -7.14
C PHE A 33 4.23 8.83 -8.52
N PRO A 34 5.54 8.79 -8.82
CA PRO A 34 6.12 9.39 -10.02
C PRO A 34 5.97 8.53 -11.29
N LEU A 35 5.39 7.33 -11.19
CA LEU A 35 5.32 6.38 -12.29
C LEU A 35 4.33 6.83 -13.37
N VAL A 36 4.72 6.62 -14.63
CA VAL A 36 3.89 6.94 -15.79
C VAL A 36 2.93 5.79 -16.13
N VAL A 37 1.85 6.12 -16.86
CA VAL A 37 0.87 5.13 -17.35
C VAL A 37 1.50 4.03 -18.22
N TRP A 38 2.51 4.37 -19.01
CA TRP A 38 3.18 3.47 -19.96
C TRP A 38 4.18 2.52 -19.28
N GLN A 39 3.64 1.61 -18.48
CA GLN A 39 4.40 0.64 -17.68
C GLN A 39 3.95 -0.80 -18.03
N THR A 40 4.23 -1.80 -17.19
CA THR A 40 3.68 -3.16 -17.41
C THR A 40 2.16 -3.15 -17.44
N GLY A 41 1.57 -3.93 -18.36
CA GLY A 41 0.11 -4.00 -18.53
C GLY A 41 -0.63 -4.59 -17.32
N SER A 42 0.06 -5.33 -16.44
CA SER A 42 -0.50 -5.84 -15.19
C SER A 42 -0.54 -4.81 -14.05
N GLY A 43 -0.02 -3.59 -14.25
CA GLY A 43 0.01 -2.55 -13.22
C GLY A 43 0.96 -2.85 -12.04
N THR A 44 1.86 -3.82 -12.17
CA THR A 44 2.73 -4.26 -11.07
C THR A 44 3.60 -3.14 -10.51
N GLN A 45 4.10 -2.21 -11.34
CA GLN A 45 4.92 -1.11 -10.82
C GLN A 45 4.09 -0.14 -9.98
N SER A 46 2.89 0.26 -10.40
CA SER A 46 1.99 1.07 -9.55
C SER A 46 1.56 0.32 -8.27
N ASN A 47 1.30 -0.98 -8.34
CA ASN A 47 1.02 -1.79 -7.15
C ASN A 47 2.19 -1.73 -6.15
N MET A 48 3.41 -1.94 -6.65
CA MET A 48 4.61 -1.85 -5.81
C MET A 48 4.88 -0.43 -5.31
N ASN A 49 4.61 0.60 -6.09
CA ASN A 49 4.75 2.00 -5.67
C ASN A 49 3.84 2.28 -4.47
N ALA A 50 2.57 1.88 -4.53
CA ALA A 50 1.66 2.01 -3.39
C ALA A 50 2.16 1.23 -2.18
N ASN A 51 2.58 -0.03 -2.37
CA ASN A 51 3.10 -0.86 -1.30
C ASN A 51 4.32 -0.23 -0.60
N GLU A 52 5.25 0.34 -1.37
CA GLU A 52 6.48 0.94 -0.85
C GLU A 52 6.24 2.28 -0.15
N VAL A 53 5.37 3.14 -0.71
CA VAL A 53 4.97 4.41 -0.08
C VAL A 53 4.27 4.15 1.25
N ILE A 54 3.25 3.28 1.26
CA ILE A 54 2.50 2.91 2.47
C ILE A 54 3.43 2.25 3.49
N SER A 55 4.31 1.34 3.05
CA SER A 55 5.27 0.68 3.93
C SER A 55 6.23 1.67 4.59
N ASN A 56 6.81 2.60 3.84
CA ASN A 56 7.74 3.58 4.39
C ASN A 56 7.05 4.55 5.34
N ARG A 57 5.85 5.02 4.98
CA ARG A 57 5.08 5.89 5.84
C ARG A 57 4.66 5.20 7.13
N ALA A 58 4.22 3.94 7.06
CA ALA A 58 3.90 3.16 8.25
C ALA A 58 5.14 2.90 9.12
N ILE A 59 6.33 2.71 8.53
CA ILE A 59 7.59 2.63 9.30
C ILE A 59 7.87 3.94 10.04
N GLU A 60 7.68 5.08 9.38
CA GLU A 60 7.90 6.39 9.97
C GLU A 60 6.93 6.67 11.12
N LEU A 61 5.64 6.35 10.95
CA LEU A 61 4.61 6.43 12.01
C LEU A 61 4.98 5.58 13.24
N LEU A 62 5.67 4.48 13.05
CA LEU A 62 6.16 3.59 14.11
C LEU A 62 7.54 4.00 14.67
N GLY A 63 8.10 5.13 14.23
CA GLY A 63 9.42 5.62 14.66
C GLY A 63 10.59 4.78 14.14
N GLY A 64 10.40 3.99 13.08
CA GLY A 64 11.44 3.18 12.46
C GLY A 64 12.26 3.95 11.41
N VAL A 65 13.11 3.21 10.68
CA VAL A 65 13.98 3.78 9.65
C VAL A 65 13.41 3.47 8.26
N MET A 66 13.01 4.50 7.51
CA MET A 66 12.52 4.34 6.13
C MET A 66 13.50 3.56 5.25
N GLY A 67 12.98 2.76 4.33
CA GLY A 67 13.75 1.89 3.44
C GLY A 67 14.26 0.59 4.08
N SER A 68 14.24 0.48 5.41
CA SER A 68 14.67 -0.74 6.11
C SER A 68 13.74 -1.94 5.91
N LYS A 69 12.50 -1.68 5.45
CA LYS A 69 11.40 -2.67 5.37
C LYS A 69 11.07 -3.31 6.73
N LYS A 70 11.40 -2.63 7.83
CA LYS A 70 11.11 -3.04 9.20
C LYS A 70 10.58 -1.85 10.01
N PRO A 71 9.52 -2.05 10.82
CA PRO A 71 8.78 -3.31 11.03
C PRO A 71 7.79 -3.65 9.90
N VAL A 72 7.54 -2.73 8.96
CA VAL A 72 6.56 -2.94 7.88
C VAL A 72 7.28 -3.31 6.58
N HIS A 73 6.95 -4.46 6.00
CA HIS A 73 7.53 -4.90 4.73
C HIS A 73 6.50 -4.71 3.61
N PRO A 74 6.87 -4.13 2.44
CA PRO A 74 5.91 -3.81 1.39
C PRO A 74 5.20 -5.05 0.83
N ASN A 75 5.91 -6.17 0.68
CA ASN A 75 5.28 -7.40 0.16
C ASN A 75 4.60 -8.22 1.27
N ASP A 76 5.36 -8.62 2.29
CA ASP A 76 4.89 -9.50 3.36
C ASP A 76 3.77 -8.91 4.22
N HIS A 77 3.68 -7.58 4.38
CA HIS A 77 2.67 -6.93 5.21
C HIS A 77 1.66 -6.11 4.40
N VAL A 78 2.12 -5.17 3.55
CA VAL A 78 1.20 -4.28 2.81
C VAL A 78 0.49 -5.04 1.70
N ASN A 79 1.21 -5.86 0.93
CA ASN A 79 0.67 -6.69 -0.15
C ASN A 79 0.22 -8.09 0.31
N MET A 80 -0.01 -8.29 1.62
CA MET A 80 -0.37 -9.59 2.17
C MET A 80 -1.70 -10.09 1.58
N SER A 81 -1.70 -11.32 1.06
CA SER A 81 -2.87 -11.96 0.44
C SER A 81 -3.37 -11.27 -0.85
N GLN A 82 -2.48 -10.55 -1.53
CA GLN A 82 -2.77 -9.84 -2.77
C GLN A 82 -1.81 -10.22 -3.89
N SER A 83 -2.22 -9.98 -5.13
CA SER A 83 -1.39 -9.95 -6.33
C SER A 83 -1.60 -8.62 -7.05
N SER A 84 -0.70 -8.24 -7.96
CA SER A 84 -0.99 -7.11 -8.86
C SER A 84 -2.14 -7.46 -9.82
N ASN A 85 -2.29 -8.76 -10.14
CA ASN A 85 -3.27 -9.25 -11.11
C ASN A 85 -4.72 -9.15 -10.64
N ASP A 86 -4.97 -9.06 -9.33
CA ASP A 86 -6.30 -8.82 -8.75
C ASP A 86 -6.41 -7.42 -8.14
N THR A 87 -5.34 -6.90 -7.51
CA THR A 87 -5.36 -5.57 -6.86
C THR A 87 -5.51 -4.43 -7.86
N TYR A 88 -4.71 -4.41 -8.93
CA TYR A 88 -4.74 -3.31 -9.90
C TYR A 88 -6.08 -3.20 -10.65
N PRO A 89 -6.68 -4.28 -11.20
CA PRO A 89 -7.99 -4.18 -11.82
C PRO A 89 -9.11 -3.85 -10.81
N THR A 90 -9.00 -4.29 -9.55
CA THR A 90 -9.95 -3.89 -8.49
C THR A 90 -9.88 -2.38 -8.26
N ALA A 91 -8.68 -1.82 -8.10
CA ALA A 91 -8.48 -0.38 -7.95
C ALA A 91 -9.00 0.41 -9.16
N MET A 92 -8.79 -0.12 -10.37
CA MET A 92 -9.33 0.48 -11.60
C MET A 92 -10.86 0.57 -11.57
N HIS A 93 -11.55 -0.50 -11.15
CA HIS A 93 -13.01 -0.48 -11.03
C HIS A 93 -13.51 0.50 -9.97
N ILE A 94 -12.83 0.61 -8.83
CA ILE A 94 -13.14 1.60 -7.79
C ILE A 94 -13.00 3.01 -8.37
N ALA A 95 -11.86 3.34 -8.96
CA ALA A 95 -11.58 4.65 -9.54
C ALA A 95 -12.56 5.03 -10.68
N CYS A 96 -13.03 4.06 -11.47
CA CYS A 96 -14.02 4.32 -12.51
C CYS A 96 -15.45 4.52 -11.95
N ALA A 97 -15.76 3.95 -10.79
CA ALA A 97 -17.09 4.04 -10.18
C ALA A 97 -17.23 5.25 -9.24
N GLU A 98 -16.15 5.63 -8.56
CA GLU A 98 -16.07 6.83 -7.73
C GLU A 98 -16.19 8.10 -8.60
N ARG A 99 -16.89 9.11 -8.08
CA ARG A 99 -17.20 10.38 -8.75
C ARG A 99 -16.64 11.56 -7.97
#